data_AF-A0A0S8I502-F1
#
_entry.id   AF-A0A0S8I502-F1
#
_cell.length_a   1.000
_cell.length_b   1.000
_cell.length_c   1.000
_cell.angle_alpha   90.00
_cell.angle_beta   90.00
_cell.angle_gamma   90.00
#
_symmetry.space_group_name_H-M   'P 1'
#
loop_
_entity.id
_entity.type
_entity.pdbx_description
1 polymer ?
#
loop_
_entity_poly.entity_id
_entity_poly.type
_entity_poly.pdbx_seq_one_letter_code
_entity_poly.pdbx_strand_id
1 'polypeptide(L)'
;IQRDIRELKGDSILVNVHPNVANYLYDEVRLELEKLEKRYTKRITITGKNDFHLEQYEIQSQNGHFPVDKSKPEIIASEIDL
;
A
#
# COMPACT_ATOMS: atom_id res chain seq x y z
N ILE A 1 -0.50 2.74 7.13
CA ILE A 1 -1.07 1.39 6.89
C ILE A 1 -2.32 1.14 7.74
N GLN A 2 -2.24 0.89 9.06
CA GLN A 2 -3.43 0.48 9.84
C GLN A 2 -4.61 1.47 9.79
N ARG A 3 -4.33 2.78 9.85
CA ARG A 3 -5.35 3.82 9.72
C ARG A 3 -6.01 3.77 8.33
N ASP A 4 -5.17 3.69 7.30
CA ASP A 4 -5.57 3.75 5.89
C ASP A 4 -6.43 2.51 5.52
N ILE A 5 -6.08 1.31 5.99
CA ILE A 5 -6.79 0.06 5.68
C ILE A 5 -8.27 0.07 6.09
N ARG A 6 -8.62 0.78 7.16
CA ARG A 6 -10.02 0.92 7.59
C ARG A 6 -10.87 1.66 6.56
N GLU A 7 -10.27 2.61 5.85
CA GLU A 7 -10.94 3.50 4.90
C GLU A 7 -10.94 2.94 3.46
N LEU A 8 -10.13 1.92 3.20
CA LEU A 8 -10.06 1.24 1.90
C LEU A 8 -11.31 0.36 1.66
N LYS A 9 -12.03 0.64 0.57
CA LYS A 9 -13.16 -0.15 0.09
C LYS A 9 -12.69 -1.36 -0.72
N GLY A 10 -13.36 -2.50 -0.59
CA GLY A 10 -13.01 -3.75 -1.26
C GLY A 10 -12.20 -4.71 -0.38
N ASP A 11 -12.13 -5.97 -0.80
CA ASP A 11 -11.60 -7.07 0.03
C ASP A 11 -10.12 -7.36 -0.23
N SER A 12 -9.47 -6.59 -1.10
CA SER A 12 -8.07 -6.78 -1.47
C SER A 12 -7.34 -5.46 -1.58
N ILE A 13 -6.16 -5.41 -0.97
CA ILE A 13 -5.25 -4.27 -0.94
C ILE A 13 -3.91 -4.74 -1.52
N LEU A 14 -3.37 -3.97 -2.47
CA LEU A 14 -2.02 -4.13 -2.97
C LEU A 14 -1.14 -3.01 -2.41
N VAL A 15 0.01 -3.36 -1.88
CA VAL A 15 1.00 -2.43 -1.33
C VAL A 15 2.29 -2.58 -2.12
N ASN A 16 2.67 -1.55 -2.89
CA ASN A 16 3.94 -1.50 -3.60
C ASN A 16 4.96 -0.73 -2.76
N VAL A 17 6.16 -1.30 -2.58
CA VAL A 17 7.26 -0.74 -1.79
C VAL A 17 8.61 -1.12 -2.41
N HIS A 18 9.71 -0.53 -1.95
CA HIS A 18 11.06 -1.02 -2.29
C HIS A 18 11.27 -2.48 -1.81
N PRO A 19 12.01 -3.34 -2.54
CA PRO A 19 12.23 -4.76 -2.19
C PRO A 19 12.71 -5.03 -0.76
N ASN A 20 13.66 -4.23 -0.25
CA ASN A 20 14.13 -4.37 1.14
C ASN A 20 13.00 -4.19 2.16
N VAL A 21 12.05 -3.28 1.89
CA VAL A 21 10.89 -3.06 2.75
C VAL A 21 9.91 -4.22 2.61
N ALA A 22 9.71 -4.75 1.39
CA ALA A 22 8.88 -5.93 1.19
C ALA A 22 9.41 -7.13 1.98
N ASN A 23 10.72 -7.39 1.91
CA ASN A 23 11.37 -8.46 2.68
C ASN A 23 11.17 -8.27 4.18
N TYR A 24 11.44 -7.06 4.69
CA TYR A 24 11.20 -6.74 6.09
C TYR A 24 9.74 -6.98 6.52
N LEU A 25 8.77 -6.60 5.67
CA LEU A 25 7.35 -6.81 5.95
C LEU A 25 6.96 -8.30 5.96
N TYR A 26 7.59 -9.12 5.11
CA TYR A 26 7.36 -10.57 5.05
C TYR A 26 8.04 -11.36 6.17
N ASP A 27 9.18 -10.89 6.67
CA ASP A 27 9.94 -11.58 7.70
C ASP A 27 9.53 -11.12 9.10
N GLU A 28 9.68 -9.82 9.38
CA GLU A 28 9.57 -9.26 10.72
C GLU A 28 8.13 -8.85 11.09
N VAL A 29 7.35 -8.37 10.11
CA VAL A 29 6.03 -7.75 10.36
C VAL A 29 4.85 -8.65 9.96
N ARG A 30 5.13 -9.86 9.47
CA ARG A 30 4.11 -10.78 8.93
C ARG A 30 2.95 -11.05 9.88
N LEU A 31 3.25 -11.28 11.16
CA LEU A 31 2.21 -11.55 12.16
C LEU A 31 1.23 -10.38 12.31
N GLU A 32 1.73 -9.15 12.23
CA GLU A 32 0.89 -7.95 12.30
C GLU A 32 0.08 -7.76 11.02
N LEU A 33 0.62 -8.11 9.85
CA LEU A 33 -0.12 -8.15 8.60
C LEU A 33 -1.27 -9.16 8.66
N GLU A 34 -1.02 -10.39 9.13
CA GLU A 34 -2.06 -11.42 9.26
C GLU A 34 -3.16 -11.01 10.25
N LYS A 35 -2.79 -10.37 11.37
CA LYS A 35 -3.77 -9.79 12.31
C LYS A 35 -4.63 -8.73 11.63
N LEU A 36 -4.03 -7.92 10.78
CA LEU A 36 -4.69 -6.81 10.08
C LEU A 36 -5.67 -7.33 9.02
N GLU A 37 -5.25 -8.34 8.24
CA GLU A 37 -6.10 -9.05 7.30
C GLU A 37 -7.33 -9.67 7.99
N LYS A 38 -7.12 -10.38 9.10
CA LYS A 38 -8.21 -10.98 9.90
C LYS A 38 -9.13 -9.94 10.51
N ARG A 39 -8.58 -8.83 11.02
CA ARG A 39 -9.35 -7.78 11.70
C ARG A 39 -10.30 -7.05 10.75
N TYR A 40 -9.87 -6.82 9.51
CA TYR A 40 -10.63 -6.03 8.53
C TYR A 40 -11.26 -6.88 7.42
N THR A 41 -11.07 -8.20 7.45
CA THR A 41 -11.53 -9.14 6.41
C THR A 41 -11.03 -8.70 5.02
N LYS A 42 -9.75 -8.38 4.93
CA LYS A 42 -9.10 -7.96 3.69
C LYS A 42 -7.88 -8.82 3.43
N ARG A 43 -7.56 -9.03 2.17
CA ARG A 43 -6.30 -9.62 1.72
C ARG A 43 -5.30 -8.51 1.43
N ILE A 44 -4.10 -8.58 1.99
CA ILE A 44 -3.01 -7.63 1.75
C ILE A 44 -1.93 -8.35 0.94
N THR A 45 -1.62 -7.81 -0.24
CA THR A 45 -0.53 -8.30 -1.09
C THR A 45 0.58 -7.26 -1.10
N ILE A 46 1.82 -7.66 -0.80
CA ILE A 46 2.98 -6.76 -0.82
C ILE A 46 3.84 -7.09 -2.02
N THR A 47 4.21 -6.07 -2.79
CA THR A 47 5.03 -6.22 -4.00
C THR A 47 6.25 -5.31 -3.93
N GLY A 48 7.42 -5.89 -4.16
CA GLY A 48 8.68 -5.15 -4.32
C GLY A 48 8.79 -4.52 -5.70
N LYS A 49 9.06 -3.22 -5.76
CA LYS A 49 9.26 -2.43 -6.97
C LYS A 49 10.68 -1.83 -6.95
N ASN A 50 11.54 -2.27 -7.86
CA ASN A 50 12.97 -1.89 -7.88
C ASN A 50 13.20 -0.40 -8.20
N ASP A 51 12.21 0.24 -8.80
CA ASP A 51 12.15 1.66 -9.13
C ASP A 51 11.67 2.56 -7.98
N PHE A 52 11.23 1.98 -6.86
CA PHE A 52 10.81 2.74 -5.69
C PHE A 52 12.01 3.08 -4.82
N HIS A 53 12.12 4.31 -4.34
CA HIS A 53 13.01 4.61 -3.23
C HIS A 53 12.50 3.99 -1.92
N LEU A 54 13.37 3.83 -0.91
CA LEU A 54 13.00 3.21 0.37
C LEU A 54 11.83 3.88 1.08
N GLU A 55 11.65 5.19 0.87
CA GLU A 55 10.58 6.01 1.44
C GLU A 55 9.28 6.02 0.62
N GLN A 56 9.32 5.52 -0.62
CA GLN A 56 8.18 5.50 -1.51
C GLN A 56 7.33 4.25 -1.27
N TYR A 57 6.02 4.46 -1.24
CA TYR A 57 5.05 3.38 -1.21
C TYR A 57 3.73 3.79 -1.85
N GLU A 58 3.00 2.80 -2.32
CA GLU A 58 1.72 2.98 -2.99
C GLU A 58 0.73 1.94 -2.49
N ILE A 59 -0.52 2.35 -2.27
CA ILE A 59 -1.59 1.46 -1.81
C ILE A 59 -2.72 1.51 -2.84
N GLN A 60 -3.05 0.35 -3.40
CA GLN A 60 -4.16 0.20 -4.34
C GLN A 60 -5.26 -0.67 -3.71
N SER A 61 -6.51 -0.27 -3.89
CA SER A 61 -7.69 -1.06 -3.52
C SER A 61 -8.67 -1.13 -4.68
N GLN A 62 -9.59 -2.09 -4.68
CA GLN A 62 -10.51 -2.35 -5.81
C GLN A 62 -11.34 -1.13 -6.28
N ASN A 63 -11.44 -0.06 -5.48
CA ASN A 63 -12.18 1.17 -5.83
C ASN A 63 -11.34 2.46 -5.79
N GLY A 64 -10.00 2.39 -5.81
CA GLY A 64 -9.17 3.59 -5.85
C GLY A 64 -7.69 3.36 -5.56
N HIS A 65 -6.87 4.16 -6.22
CA HIS A 65 -5.44 4.26 -6.03
C HIS A 65 -5.17 5.35 -4.99
N PHE A 66 -4.49 5.01 -3.89
CA PHE A 66 -4.07 5.96 -2.86
C PHE A 66 -2.55 6.03 -2.86
N PRO A 67 -1.96 7.01 -3.57
CA PRO A 67 -0.53 7.22 -3.48
C PRO A 67 -0.26 7.83 -2.11
N VAL A 68 0.38 7.09 -1.23
CA VAL A 68 0.76 7.60 0.09
C VAL A 68 2.25 7.87 0.08
N ASP A 69 2.67 8.84 -0.72
CA ASP A 69 4.05 9.32 -0.70
C ASP A 69 4.22 10.33 0.45
N LYS A 70 5.08 10.02 1.42
CA LYS A 70 5.42 10.97 2.51
C LYS A 70 6.48 12.00 2.13
N SER A 71 7.11 11.83 0.97
CA SER A 71 8.19 12.69 0.46
C SER A 71 7.74 13.63 -0.67
N LYS A 72 6.51 13.49 -1.19
CA LYS A 72 5.94 14.41 -2.20
C LYS A 72 4.50 14.81 -1.86
N PRO A 73 4.16 16.11 -1.86
CA PRO A 73 2.76 16.54 -1.81
C PRO A 73 2.03 16.04 -3.05
N GLU A 74 0.79 15.58 -2.89
CA GLU A 74 -0.11 15.14 -3.96
C GLU A 74 -0.02 16.04 -5.20
N ILE A 75 0.52 15.51 -6.30
CA ILE A 75 0.04 15.89 -7.62
C ILE A 75 -0.78 14.70 -8.10
N ILE A 76 -2.07 14.75 -7.79
CA ILE A 76 -3.06 13.96 -8.50
C ILE A 76 -3.02 14.47 -9.94
N ALA A 77 -2.17 13.87 -10.75
CA ALA A 77 -2.22 13.99 -12.19
C ALA A 77 -3.50 13.27 -12.65
N SER A 78 -4.64 13.93 -12.46
CA SER A 78 -5.78 13.75 -13.33
C SER A 78 -5.37 14.34 -14.68
N GLU A 79 -5.07 13.47 -15.63
CA GLU A 79 -5.00 13.80 -17.05
C GLU A 79 -6.14 14.72 -17.45
N ILE A 80 -5.77 15.84 -18.08
CA ILE A 80 -6.30 16.33 -19.34
C ILE A 80 -7.65 15.71 -19.74
N ASP A 81 -8.71 16.49 -19.59
CA ASP A 81 -9.77 16.54 -20.60
C ASP A 81 -10.45 17.93 -20.54
N LEU A 82 -9.93 18.85 -21.38
CA LEU A 82 -10.63 19.92 -22.13
C LEU A 82 -9.63 20.74 -22.96
#